data_AF-A0A2E0SLD3-F1
#
_entry.id   AF-A0A2E0SLD3-F1
#
_cell.length_a   1.000
_cell.length_b   1.000
_cell.length_c   1.000
_cell.angle_alpha   90.00
_cell.angle_beta   90.00
_cell.angle_gamma   90.00
#
_symmetry.space_group_name_H-M   'P 1'
#
loop_
_entity.id
_entity.type
_entity.pdbx_description
1 polymer ?
#
loop_
_entity_poly.entity_id
_entity_poly.type
_entity_poly.pdbx_seq_one_letter_code
_entity_poly.pdbx_strand_id
1 'polypeptide(L)'
;MQSEDELSMRNEEYIACVQLLRDCESGKLDALNCPRCHEDAISVWFTNPKKGEYRTWFLCGKCGFQTRAQNETQPRHFCPDRIHRELEANDRAILNVARFQKPENTPQD
;
A
#
# COMPACT_ATOMS: atom_id res chain seq x y z
N MET A 1 -29.42 -1.18 -1.08
CA MET A 1 -29.40 -0.15 -0.03
C MET A 1 -28.28 -0.55 0.92
N GLN A 2 -27.09 0.03 0.74
CA GLN A 2 -25.98 -0.22 1.68
C GLN A 2 -26.32 0.54 2.97
N SER A 3 -26.18 -0.10 4.12
CA SER A 3 -26.53 0.56 5.39
C SER A 3 -25.59 1.73 5.65
N GLU A 4 -26.09 2.77 6.31
CA GLU A 4 -25.29 3.95 6.66
C GLU A 4 -24.08 3.58 7.53
N ASP A 5 -24.20 2.52 8.34
CA ASP A 5 -23.12 1.95 9.16
C ASP A 5 -21.97 1.37 8.31
N GLU A 6 -22.28 0.66 7.21
CA GLU A 6 -21.27 0.10 6.31
C GLU A 6 -20.50 1.17 5.52
N LEU A 7 -21.16 2.30 5.23
CA LEU A 7 -20.52 3.46 4.58
C LEU A 7 -19.62 4.21 5.57
N SER A 8 -20.04 4.34 6.82
CA SER A 8 -19.27 4.98 7.88
C SER A 8 -17.95 4.24 8.16
N MET A 9 -18.00 2.92 8.31
CA MET A 9 -16.80 2.10 8.55
C MET A 9 -15.76 2.20 7.42
N ARG A 10 -16.22 2.21 6.16
CA ARG A 10 -15.33 2.36 5.00
C ARG A 10 -14.64 3.72 4.96
N ASN A 11 -15.28 4.76 5.48
CA ASN A 11 -14.70 6.10 5.56
C ASN A 11 -13.58 6.18 6.61
N GLU A 12 -13.78 5.54 7.77
CA GLU A 12 -12.76 5.49 8.83
C GLU A 12 -11.52 4.71 8.41
N GLU A 13 -11.71 3.54 7.77
CA GLU A 13 -10.59 2.76 7.20
C GLU A 13 -9.85 3.54 6.11
N TYR A 14 -10.56 4.31 5.30
CA TYR A 14 -9.96 5.16 4.27
C TYR A 14 -9.11 6.28 4.88
N ILE A 15 -9.64 7.01 5.87
CA ILE A 15 -8.90 8.06 6.60
C ILE A 15 -7.64 7.48 7.23
N ALA A 16 -7.76 6.31 7.86
CA ALA A 16 -6.61 5.59 8.42
C ALA A 16 -5.55 5.26 7.36
N CYS A 17 -5.94 4.75 6.19
CA CYS A 17 -5.02 4.47 5.10
C CYS A 17 -4.30 5.74 4.62
N VAL A 18 -5.01 6.86 4.53
CA VAL A 18 -4.42 8.17 4.17
C VAL A 18 -3.40 8.61 5.22
N GLN A 19 -3.67 8.40 6.51
CA GLN A 19 -2.72 8.76 7.55
C GLN A 19 -1.44 7.91 7.48
N LEU A 20 -1.56 6.59 7.26
CA LEU A 20 -0.41 5.71 7.08
C LEU A 20 0.47 6.15 5.90
N LEU A 21 -0.14 6.61 4.80
CA LEU A 21 0.58 7.14 3.65
C LEU A 21 1.36 8.41 3.99
N ARG A 22 0.73 9.36 4.68
CA ARG A 22 1.40 10.60 5.13
C ARG A 22 2.58 10.31 6.05
N ASP A 23 2.42 9.38 6.98
CA ASP A 23 3.49 8.99 7.89
C ASP A 23 4.66 8.36 7.10
N CYS A 24 4.37 7.48 6.14
CA CYS A 24 5.38 6.94 5.23
C CYS A 24 6.08 8.03 4.39
N GLU A 25 5.34 9.00 3.87
CA GLU A 25 5.88 10.14 3.11
C GLU A 25 6.76 11.06 3.95
N SER A 26 6.54 11.10 5.26
CA SER A 26 7.41 11.79 6.22
C SER A 26 8.69 11.01 6.59
N GLY A 27 8.82 9.77 6.13
CA GLY A 27 9.94 8.89 6.43
C GLY A 27 9.74 7.99 7.65
N LYS A 28 8.55 8.00 8.26
CA LYS A 28 8.22 7.07 9.35
C LYS A 28 7.82 5.72 8.75
N LEU A 29 8.72 4.74 8.82
CA LEU A 29 8.54 3.43 8.19
C LEU A 29 8.19 2.31 9.18
N ASP A 30 8.32 2.54 10.49
CA ASP A 30 8.02 1.55 11.52
C ASP A 30 7.25 2.18 12.68
N ALA A 31 6.70 1.33 13.56
CA ALA A 31 5.93 1.73 14.72
C ALA A 31 4.82 2.73 14.35
N LEU A 32 4.17 2.50 13.20
CA LEU A 32 2.97 3.21 12.80
C LEU A 32 1.76 2.64 13.55
N ASN A 33 0.82 3.50 13.89
CA ASN A 33 -0.36 3.10 14.63
C ASN A 33 -1.27 2.23 13.75
N CYS A 34 -1.64 1.05 14.23
CA CYS A 34 -2.54 0.17 13.51
C CYS A 34 -3.99 0.65 13.64
N PRO A 35 -4.72 0.91 12.55
CA PRO A 35 -6.10 1.38 12.65
C PRO A 35 -7.08 0.33 13.19
N ARG A 36 -6.68 -0.94 13.20
CA ARG A 36 -7.51 -2.05 13.66
C ARG A 36 -7.29 -2.41 15.13
N CYS A 37 -6.05 -2.43 15.60
CA CYS A 37 -5.73 -2.82 16.98
C CYS A 37 -5.11 -1.70 17.81
N HIS A 38 -4.91 -0.51 17.23
CA HIS A 38 -4.37 0.69 17.87
C HIS A 38 -2.97 0.56 18.49
N GLU A 39 -2.28 -0.55 18.22
CA GLU A 39 -0.89 -0.77 18.60
C GLU A 39 0.05 -0.12 17.58
N ASP A 40 1.18 0.41 18.04
CA ASP A 40 2.26 0.93 17.21
C ASP A 40 3.10 -0.21 16.62
N ALA A 41 2.49 -0.96 15.71
CA ALA A 41 3.00 -2.23 15.22
C ALA A 41 3.00 -2.36 13.70
N ILE A 42 2.63 -1.30 12.97
CA ILE A 42 2.72 -1.30 11.51
C ILE A 42 4.15 -1.00 11.08
N SER A 43 4.65 -1.84 10.17
CA SER A 43 5.89 -1.64 9.41
C SER A 43 5.57 -1.45 7.93
N VAL A 44 6.29 -0.53 7.29
CA VAL A 44 6.19 -0.21 5.88
C VAL A 44 7.18 -1.05 5.08
N TRP A 45 6.66 -1.70 4.05
CA TRP A 45 7.41 -2.51 3.11
C TRP A 45 7.12 -2.07 1.68
N PHE A 46 8.02 -2.38 0.75
CA PHE A 46 7.86 -2.03 -0.64
C PHE A 46 7.84 -3.28 -1.53
N THR A 47 7.26 -3.13 -2.71
CA THR A 47 7.43 -4.06 -3.82
C THR A 47 7.69 -3.28 -5.11
N ASN A 48 8.47 -3.87 -6.01
CA ASN A 48 8.70 -3.36 -7.37
C ASN A 48 8.46 -4.49 -8.37
N PRO A 49 7.19 -4.95 -8.52
CA PRO A 49 6.87 -6.17 -9.26
C PRO A 49 7.19 -6.09 -10.76
N LYS A 50 7.26 -4.88 -11.32
CA LYS A 50 7.63 -4.59 -12.70
C LYS A 50 8.35 -3.25 -12.74
N LYS A 51 9.33 -3.08 -13.63
CA LYS A 51 10.04 -1.80 -13.82
C LYS A 51 9.05 -0.63 -13.95
N GLY A 52 9.15 0.34 -13.05
CA GLY A 52 8.29 1.53 -13.02
C GLY A 52 6.98 1.36 -12.23
N GLU A 53 6.70 0.18 -11.69
CA GLU A 53 5.52 -0.09 -10.85
C GLU A 53 5.97 -0.28 -9.41
N TYR A 54 5.58 0.63 -8.52
CA TYR A 54 5.96 0.59 -7.11
C TYR A 54 4.72 0.46 -6.23
N ARG A 55 4.78 -0.39 -5.20
CA ARG A 55 3.71 -0.49 -4.19
C ARG A 55 4.29 -0.32 -2.80
N THR A 56 3.49 0.31 -1.95
CA THR A 56 3.79 0.52 -0.52
C THR A 56 2.82 -0.33 0.27
N TRP A 57 3.35 -1.22 1.09
CA TRP A 57 2.60 -2.14 1.94
C TRP A 57 2.73 -1.73 3.40
N PHE A 58 1.62 -1.78 4.12
CA PHE A 58 1.55 -1.52 5.55
C PHE A 58 1.12 -2.80 6.25
N LEU A 59 2.00 -3.37 7.06
CA LEU A 59 1.80 -4.67 7.69
C LEU A 59 1.84 -4.53 9.20
N CYS A 60 0.76 -4.91 9.89
CA CYS A 60 0.71 -4.93 11.35
C CYS A 60 1.23 -6.26 11.90
N GLY A 61 2.32 -6.23 12.66
CA GLY A 61 2.91 -7.42 13.28
C GLY A 61 2.11 -7.99 14.47
N LYS A 62 0.99 -7.37 14.87
CA LYS A 62 0.18 -7.79 16.03
C LYS A 62 -1.14 -8.45 15.65
N CYS A 63 -1.93 -7.80 14.79
CA CYS A 63 -3.28 -8.27 14.45
C CYS A 63 -3.41 -8.81 13.01
N GLY A 64 -2.31 -8.81 12.24
CA GLY A 64 -2.30 -9.27 10.84
C GLY A 64 -3.01 -8.34 9.87
N PHE A 65 -3.40 -7.13 10.31
CA PHE A 65 -3.88 -6.09 9.39
C PHE A 65 -2.83 -5.82 8.31
N GLN A 66 -3.27 -5.77 7.06
CA GLN A 66 -2.45 -5.36 5.95
C GLN A 66 -3.25 -4.50 4.97
N THR A 67 -2.61 -3.48 4.43
CA THR A 67 -3.16 -2.67 3.33
C THR A 67 -2.03 -2.25 2.40
N ARG A 68 -2.37 -1.77 1.20
CA ARG A 68 -1.40 -1.32 0.20
C ARG A 68 -1.85 -0.06 -0.52
N ALA A 69 -0.87 0.75 -0.91
CA ALA A 69 -1.04 1.79 -1.90
C ALA A 69 -0.30 1.44 -3.19
N GLN A 70 -0.93 1.76 -4.32
CA GLN A 70 -0.27 1.76 -5.63
C GLN A 70 0.35 3.13 -5.82
N ASN A 71 1.66 3.18 -6.09
CA ASN A 71 2.35 4.44 -6.29
C ASN A 71 2.54 4.68 -7.78
N GLU A 72 2.24 5.90 -8.24
CA GLU A 72 2.45 6.30 -9.64
C GLU A 72 3.93 6.45 -9.99
N THR A 73 4.75 6.79 -8.99
CA THR A 73 6.20 6.95 -9.09
C THR A 73 6.90 6.23 -7.94
N GLN A 74 8.23 6.17 -7.98
CA GLN A 74 9.01 5.60 -6.88
C GLN A 74 8.77 6.40 -5.59
N PRO A 75 8.33 5.76 -4.49
CA PRO A 75 8.16 6.45 -3.20
C PRO A 75 9.45 7.13 -2.74
N ARG A 76 9.33 8.32 -2.15
CA ARG A 76 10.46 9.13 -1.70
C ARG A 76 11.43 8.36 -0.78
N HIS A 77 10.88 7.53 0.09
CA HIS A 77 11.62 6.74 1.07
C HIS A 77 11.73 5.25 0.67
N PHE A 78 11.59 4.95 -0.62
CA PHE A 78 11.78 3.61 -1.14
C PHE A 78 13.21 3.12 -0.82
N CYS A 79 13.29 1.92 -0.24
CA CYS A 79 14.56 1.28 0.10
C CYS A 79 14.57 -0.17 -0.41
N PRO A 80 15.54 -0.58 -1.25
CA PRO A 80 15.65 -1.96 -1.73
C PRO A 80 15.73 -3.02 -0.62
N ASP A 81 16.32 -2.67 0.52
CA ASP A 81 16.41 -3.57 1.68
C ASP A 81 15.06 -3.82 2.35
N ARG A 82 14.06 -2.98 2.05
CA ARG A 82 12.67 -3.11 2.50
C ARG A 82 11.75 -3.69 1.44
N ILE A 83 12.30 -4.41 0.46
CA ILE A 83 11.49 -5.18 -0.48
C ILE A 83 11.03 -6.48 0.17
N HIS A 84 9.72 -6.63 0.35
CA HIS A 84 9.15 -7.88 0.84
C HIS A 84 8.96 -8.86 -0.32
N ARG A 85 9.88 -9.83 -0.44
CA ARG A 85 9.99 -10.72 -1.61
C ARG A 85 8.71 -11.50 -1.93
N GLU A 86 8.04 -12.02 -0.91
CA GLU A 86 6.79 -12.77 -1.11
C GLU A 86 5.64 -11.89 -1.63
N LEU A 87 5.49 -10.68 -1.07
CA LEU A 87 4.51 -9.70 -1.55
C LEU A 87 4.83 -9.27 -2.97
N GLU A 88 6.12 -9.09 -3.30
CA GLU A 88 6.53 -8.76 -4.67
C GLU A 88 6.22 -9.89 -5.65
N ALA A 89 6.46 -11.14 -5.28
CA ALA A 89 6.09 -12.29 -6.10
C ALA A 89 4.58 -12.37 -6.34
N ASN A 90 3.78 -12.14 -5.29
CA ASN A 90 2.31 -12.08 -5.38
C ASN A 90 1.84 -10.93 -6.28
N ASP A 91 2.39 -9.74 -6.08
CA ASP A 91 2.06 -8.56 -6.88
C ASP A 91 2.41 -8.77 -8.36
N ARG A 92 3.54 -9.41 -8.64
CA ARG A 92 3.98 -9.80 -9.99
C ARG A 92 3.05 -10.84 -10.62
N ALA A 93 2.65 -11.86 -9.86
CA ALA A 93 1.70 -12.85 -10.34
C ALA A 93 0.35 -12.21 -10.71
N ILE A 94 -0.15 -11.29 -9.87
CA ILE A 94 -1.38 -10.53 -10.14
C ILE A 94 -1.25 -9.72 -11.44
N LEU A 95 -0.14 -9.01 -11.63
CA LEU A 95 0.10 -8.23 -12.84
C LEU A 95 0.19 -9.10 -14.11
N ASN A 96 0.76 -10.31 -14.00
CA ASN A 96 0.90 -11.22 -15.13
C ASN A 96 -0.44 -11.83 -15.58
N VAL A 97 -1.41 -11.99 -14.67
CA VAL A 97 -2.74 -12.51 -14.99
C VAL A 97 -3.77 -11.43 -15.32
N ALA A 98 -3.45 -10.16 -15.04
CA ALA A 98 -4.31 -9.03 -15.35
C ALA A 98 -4.52 -8.93 -16.87
N ARG A 99 -5.73 -9.27 -17.31
CA ARG A 99 -6.09 -9.25 -18.74
C ARG A 99 -6.25 -7.84 -19.31
N PHE A 100 -6.42 -6.84 -18.44
CA PHE A 100 -6.52 -5.45 -18.82
C PHE A 100 -5.12 -4.84 -18.80
N GLN A 101 -4.59 -4.52 -19.98
CA GLN A 101 -3.39 -3.72 -20.09
C GLN A 101 -3.71 -2.30 -19.62
N LYS A 102 -2.87 -1.75 -18.74
CA LYS A 102 -2.90 -0.32 -18.42
C LYS A 102 -2.70 0.43 -19.75
N PRO A 103 -3.58 1.39 -20.11
CA PRO A 103 -3.34 2.20 -21.30
C PRO A 103 -1.96 2.84 -21.16
N GLU A 104 -1.13 2.69 -22.20
CA GLU A 104 0.13 3.41 -22.27
C GLU A 104 -0.23 4.90 -22.30
N ASN A 105 0.18 5.64 -21.26
CA ASN A 105 0.09 7.10 -21.27
C ASN A 105 1.11 7.59 -22.29
N THR A 106 0.74 7.61 -23.57
CA THR A 106 1.49 8.31 -24.61
C THR A 106 1.43 9.79 -24.26
N PRO A 107 2.57 10.47 -24.04
CA PRO A 107 2.57 11.91 -23.95
C PRO A 107 1.98 12.45 -25.26
N GLN A 108 0.90 13.22 -25.18
CA GLN A 108 0.47 14.03 -26.31
C GLN A 108 1.44 15.22 -26.37
N ASP A 109 2.31 15.20 -27.36
CA ASP A 109 3.11 16.36 -27.79
C ASP A 109 2.23 17.53 -28.23
#